data_AF-A0A2J0KYG3-F1
#
_entry.id   AF-A0A2J0KYG3-F1
#
_cell.length_a   1.000
_cell.length_b   1.000
_cell.length_c   1.000
_cell.angle_alpha   90.00
_cell.angle_beta   90.00
_cell.angle_gamma   90.00
#
_symmetry.space_group_name_H-M   'P 1'
#
loop_
_entity.id
_entity.type
_entity.pdbx_description
1 polymer ?
#
loop_
_entity_poly.entity_id
_entity_poly.type
_entity_poly.pdbx_seq_one_letter_code
_entity_poly.pdbx_strand_id
1 'polypeptide(L)'
;MDEEILKIFKSRPNEYISGEELSLSLEVSRTAIWKHIEKLRKDGYKIEAVPNLGYKLLSTPDKLLPEELKIGLNTKIIGKRIFSYASVDSTNAIAYKFAEDGFEEGTVVVAEAQTKGKGRLGRTWISPKEAGIYFSFILRPDILPSEVSKITLLSAVAVTKAIREVSGLNAVIRWPNDVLIDNKKVCGILTEMKAEQDKIDFMIIGIGINVNTQKADLPEEATSLKEEIGGDVQRIMLAKAVLEHFEHYYVLCMKKGFEPIINEWHKFSAMLGSRVKVICHDKEIQGQVQDIDESGALVIRLDNGLMERIFTGDVRFLR
;
A
#
# COMPACT_ATOMS: atom_id res chain seq x y z
N MET A 1 18.49 12.97 -10.45
CA MET A 1 19.93 12.61 -10.55
C MET A 1 20.19 11.25 -9.94
N ASP A 2 19.95 11.05 -8.63
CA ASP A 2 20.13 9.73 -7.97
C ASP A 2 19.35 8.61 -8.68
N GLU A 3 18.09 8.86 -9.02
CA GLU A 3 17.23 7.95 -9.80
C GLU A 3 17.88 7.55 -11.14
N GLU A 4 18.45 8.50 -11.88
CA GLU A 4 19.04 8.26 -13.20
C GLU A 4 20.35 7.46 -13.09
N ILE A 5 21.19 7.77 -12.09
CA ILE A 5 22.40 6.98 -11.79
C ILE A 5 22.00 5.52 -11.48
N LEU A 6 20.97 5.32 -10.65
CA LEU A 6 20.49 3.99 -10.31
C LEU A 6 19.88 3.26 -11.50
N LYS A 7 19.15 3.94 -12.40
CA LYS A 7 18.67 3.35 -13.66
C LYS A 7 19.83 2.83 -14.52
N ILE A 8 20.89 3.62 -14.67
CA ILE A 8 22.08 3.23 -15.42
C ILE A 8 22.70 1.97 -14.80
N PHE A 9 22.94 1.94 -13.49
CA PHE A 9 23.48 0.75 -12.81
C PHE A 9 22.58 -0.48 -12.96
N LYS A 10 21.26 -0.32 -12.81
CA LYS A 10 20.30 -1.44 -12.92
C LYS A 10 20.14 -1.95 -14.36
N SER A 11 20.39 -1.11 -15.36
CA SER A 11 20.38 -1.53 -16.77
C SER A 11 21.60 -2.38 -17.18
N ARG A 12 22.69 -2.32 -16.40
CA ARG A 12 23.95 -3.03 -16.66
C ARG A 12 24.43 -3.75 -15.40
N PRO A 13 23.70 -4.79 -14.97
CA PRO A 13 24.01 -5.49 -13.73
C PRO A 13 25.39 -6.12 -13.82
N ASN A 14 26.16 -6.03 -12.73
CA ASN A 14 27.51 -6.56 -12.60
C ASN A 14 28.61 -5.88 -13.44
N GLU A 15 28.31 -4.80 -14.16
CA GLU A 15 29.30 -4.04 -14.92
C GLU A 15 29.87 -2.87 -14.11
N TYR A 16 31.10 -2.48 -14.46
CA TYR A 16 31.69 -1.23 -14.00
C TYR A 16 31.37 -0.11 -14.99
N ILE A 17 30.97 1.04 -14.47
CA ILE A 17 30.62 2.22 -15.25
C ILE A 17 31.53 3.36 -14.80
N SER A 18 32.27 3.91 -15.75
CA SER A 18 33.26 4.95 -15.43
C SER A 18 32.57 6.24 -14.95
N GLY A 19 33.24 6.98 -14.06
CA GLY A 19 32.74 8.29 -13.63
C GLY A 19 32.67 9.30 -14.79
N GLU A 20 33.49 9.11 -15.83
CA GLU A 20 33.42 9.86 -17.08
C GLU A 20 32.15 9.58 -17.86
N GLU A 21 31.82 8.30 -18.04
CA GLU A 21 30.62 7.88 -18.74
C GLU A 21 29.35 8.36 -18.04
N LEU A 22 29.28 8.22 -16.70
CA LEU A 22 28.16 8.77 -15.92
C LEU A 22 28.07 10.29 -16.05
N SER A 23 29.21 10.99 -16.03
CA SER A 23 29.30 12.44 -16.18
C SER A 23 28.80 12.93 -17.55
N LEU A 24 29.20 12.24 -18.62
CA LEU A 24 28.76 12.53 -19.98
C LEU A 24 27.27 12.21 -20.19
N SER A 25 26.83 11.02 -19.74
CA SER A 25 25.45 10.56 -19.93
C SER A 25 24.42 11.41 -19.18
N LEU A 26 24.83 12.02 -18.07
CA LEU A 26 23.95 12.82 -17.19
C LEU A 26 24.23 14.32 -17.26
N GLU A 27 25.13 14.75 -18.16
CA GLU A 27 25.51 16.16 -18.38
C GLU A 27 25.91 16.91 -17.09
N VAL A 28 26.65 16.24 -16.19
CA VAL A 28 27.14 16.83 -14.94
C VAL A 28 28.60 16.53 -14.70
N SER A 29 29.28 17.32 -13.86
CA SER A 29 30.69 17.09 -13.52
C SER A 29 30.93 15.74 -12.82
N ARG A 30 32.12 15.15 -12.99
CA ARG A 30 32.54 13.95 -12.24
C ARG A 30 32.48 14.15 -10.72
N THR A 31 32.76 15.36 -10.24
CA THR A 31 32.64 15.72 -8.82
C THR A 31 31.19 15.65 -8.33
N ALA A 32 30.22 16.04 -9.18
CA ALA A 32 28.81 15.88 -8.86
C ALA A 32 28.41 14.40 -8.81
N ILE A 33 28.86 13.59 -9.78
CA ILE A 33 28.66 12.12 -9.75
C ILE A 33 29.19 11.54 -8.45
N TRP A 34 30.43 11.85 -8.06
CA TRP A 34 31.01 11.37 -6.82
C TRP A 34 30.16 11.73 -5.59
N LYS A 35 29.67 12.98 -5.49
CA LYS A 35 28.78 13.40 -4.39
C LYS A 35 27.48 12.58 -4.35
N HIS A 36 26.87 12.29 -5.50
CA HIS A 36 25.68 11.45 -5.59
C HIS A 36 25.97 9.99 -5.21
N ILE A 37 27.10 9.42 -5.64
CA ILE A 37 27.53 8.07 -5.24
C ILE A 37 27.73 7.99 -3.71
N GLU A 38 28.37 8.99 -3.10
CA GLU A 38 28.54 9.03 -1.65
C GLU A 38 27.20 9.17 -0.91
N LYS A 39 26.24 9.92 -1.45
CA LYS A 39 24.88 9.96 -0.91
C LYS A 39 24.21 8.58 -0.98
N LEU A 40 24.24 7.92 -2.15
CA LEU A 40 23.69 6.57 -2.31
C LEU A 40 24.33 5.56 -1.35
N ARG A 41 25.65 5.63 -1.14
CA ARG A 41 26.32 4.78 -0.12
C ARG A 41 25.76 5.02 1.28
N LYS A 42 25.52 6.27 1.67
CA LYS A 42 24.88 6.62 2.96
C LYS A 42 23.44 6.11 3.06
N ASP A 43 22.71 6.09 1.95
CA ASP A 43 21.34 5.55 1.91
C ASP A 43 21.32 4.01 2.02
N GLY A 44 22.48 3.35 1.87
CA GLY A 44 22.68 1.92 2.12
C GLY A 44 23.00 1.10 0.87
N TYR A 45 23.20 1.74 -0.28
CA TYR A 45 23.60 1.05 -1.50
C TYR A 45 25.06 0.60 -1.40
N LYS A 46 25.32 -0.66 -1.72
CA LYS A 46 26.71 -1.18 -1.80
C LYS A 46 27.23 -0.89 -3.20
N ILE A 47 27.96 0.21 -3.34
CA ILE A 47 28.60 0.61 -4.60
C ILE A 47 30.11 0.44 -4.44
N GLU A 48 30.69 -0.45 -5.21
CA GLU A 48 32.14 -0.63 -5.33
C GLU A 48 32.72 0.45 -6.23
N ALA A 49 33.93 0.94 -5.91
CA ALA A 49 34.67 1.85 -6.77
C ALA A 49 36.08 1.31 -6.97
N VAL A 50 36.46 1.09 -8.22
CA VAL A 50 37.80 0.59 -8.59
C VAL A 50 38.50 1.61 -9.49
N PRO A 51 39.76 2.00 -9.19
CA PRO A 51 40.54 2.89 -10.04
C PRO A 51 40.56 2.40 -11.50
N ASN A 52 40.41 3.31 -12.46
CA ASN A 52 40.38 3.06 -13.91
C ASN A 52 39.19 2.22 -14.45
N LEU A 53 38.39 1.58 -13.59
CA LEU A 53 37.16 0.87 -13.99
C LEU A 53 35.89 1.68 -13.70
N GLY A 54 35.86 2.43 -12.59
CA GLY A 54 34.71 3.23 -12.19
C GLY A 54 33.90 2.60 -11.07
N TYR A 55 32.58 2.68 -11.17
CA TYR A 55 31.63 2.29 -10.13
C TYR A 55 30.82 1.07 -10.53
N LYS A 56 30.52 0.19 -9.58
CA LYS A 56 29.65 -0.98 -9.77
C LYS A 56 28.68 -1.12 -8.61
N LEU A 57 27.39 -1.27 -8.91
CA LEU A 57 26.36 -1.57 -7.91
C LEU A 57 26.40 -3.06 -7.54
N LEU A 58 26.74 -3.37 -6.30
CA LEU A 58 26.80 -4.74 -5.77
C LEU A 58 25.46 -5.19 -5.18
N SER A 59 24.78 -4.30 -4.43
CA SER A 59 23.46 -4.58 -3.88
C SER A 59 22.71 -3.30 -3.51
N THR A 60 21.39 -3.39 -3.48
CA THR A 60 20.48 -2.34 -3.02
C THR A 60 20.05 -2.59 -1.57
N PRO A 61 19.73 -1.54 -0.79
CA PRO A 61 19.14 -1.71 0.52
C PRO A 61 17.68 -2.18 0.39
N ASP A 62 17.20 -2.99 1.34
CA ASP A 62 15.75 -3.20 1.50
C ASP A 62 15.16 -1.98 2.23
N LYS A 63 15.00 -0.88 1.48
CA LYS A 63 14.38 0.37 1.95
C LYS A 63 13.41 0.88 0.90
N LEU A 64 12.30 1.43 1.36
CA LEU A 64 11.24 2.07 0.58
C LEU A 64 11.65 3.48 0.13
N LEU A 65 12.79 3.59 -0.54
CA LEU A 65 13.31 4.85 -1.06
C LEU A 65 12.54 5.30 -2.30
N PRO A 66 12.39 6.62 -2.54
CA PRO A 66 11.64 7.13 -3.69
C PRO A 66 12.18 6.61 -5.02
N GLU A 67 13.51 6.54 -5.18
CA GLU A 67 14.17 6.05 -6.39
C GLU A 67 13.88 4.56 -6.62
N GLU A 68 13.93 3.75 -5.55
CA GLU A 68 13.63 2.32 -5.63
C GLU A 68 12.17 2.07 -5.99
N LEU A 69 11.25 2.85 -5.45
CA LEU A 69 9.82 2.76 -5.77
C LEU A 69 9.51 3.26 -7.18
N LYS A 70 10.18 4.30 -7.68
CA LYS A 70 9.92 4.87 -9.02
C LYS A 70 10.47 4.01 -10.16
N ILE A 71 11.67 3.45 -10.02
CA ILE A 71 12.31 2.71 -11.10
C ILE A 71 11.49 1.45 -11.44
N GLY A 72 10.90 1.41 -12.63
CA GLY A 72 10.07 0.30 -13.10
C GLY A 72 8.63 0.32 -12.58
N LEU A 73 8.17 1.40 -11.95
CA LEU A 73 6.76 1.59 -11.60
C LEU A 73 5.97 2.06 -12.82
N ASN A 74 4.97 1.28 -13.23
CA ASN A 74 4.22 1.47 -14.48
C ASN A 74 2.87 2.19 -14.29
N THR A 75 2.81 3.07 -13.31
CA THR A 75 1.66 3.95 -13.05
C THR A 75 1.74 5.23 -13.89
N LYS A 76 0.63 5.94 -14.03
CA LYS A 76 0.46 7.21 -14.74
C LYS A 76 0.14 8.36 -13.80
N ILE A 77 -0.58 8.09 -12.72
CA ILE A 77 -1.07 9.03 -11.73
C ILE A 77 -0.32 8.80 -10.41
N ILE A 78 -0.39 7.59 -9.86
CA ILE A 78 0.09 7.30 -8.50
C ILE A 78 1.60 7.11 -8.49
N GLY A 79 2.29 7.69 -7.51
CA GLY A 79 3.74 7.50 -7.34
C GLY A 79 4.61 8.34 -8.26
N LYS A 80 4.06 9.33 -8.98
CA LYS A 80 4.86 10.33 -9.71
C LYS A 80 5.66 11.21 -8.75
N ARG A 81 5.06 11.52 -7.61
CA ARG A 81 5.71 12.18 -6.47
C ARG A 81 5.70 11.23 -5.27
N ILE A 82 6.88 10.91 -4.75
CA ILE A 82 7.05 9.99 -3.61
C ILE A 82 7.91 10.67 -2.57
N PHE A 83 7.45 10.67 -1.31
CA PHE A 83 8.21 11.11 -0.15
C PHE A 83 8.46 9.92 0.75
N SER A 84 9.72 9.67 1.11
CA SER A 84 10.11 8.59 2.00
C SER A 84 10.74 9.14 3.29
N TYR A 85 10.37 8.56 4.41
CA TYR A 85 10.83 8.96 5.73
C TYR A 85 11.34 7.77 6.53
N ALA A 86 12.41 7.97 7.30
CA ALA A 86 12.92 6.93 8.21
C ALA A 86 11.95 6.62 9.37
N SER A 87 11.23 7.64 9.87
CA SER A 87 10.21 7.49 10.91
C SER A 87 9.32 8.72 10.93
N VAL A 88 8.01 8.52 11.13
CA VAL A 88 6.99 9.57 11.22
C VAL A 88 5.94 9.21 12.26
N ASP A 89 5.10 10.15 12.67
CA ASP A 89 3.93 9.83 13.50
C ASP A 89 2.94 8.95 12.71
N SER A 90 2.52 9.41 11.53
CA SER A 90 1.64 8.66 10.63
C SER A 90 1.82 9.14 9.19
N THR A 91 1.91 8.19 8.26
CA THR A 91 1.92 8.43 6.81
C THR A 91 0.61 9.09 6.34
N ASN A 92 -0.53 8.66 6.88
CA ASN A 92 -1.83 9.29 6.62
C ASN A 92 -1.84 10.76 7.03
N ALA A 93 -1.32 11.10 8.22
CA ALA A 93 -1.32 12.48 8.70
C ALA A 93 -0.47 13.41 7.80
N ILE A 94 0.66 12.93 7.30
CA ILE A 94 1.50 13.68 6.36
C ILE A 94 0.79 13.82 5.01
N ALA A 95 0.23 12.74 4.47
CA ALA A 95 -0.50 12.78 3.21
C ALA A 95 -1.73 13.70 3.27
N TYR A 96 -2.44 13.71 4.40
CA TYR A 96 -3.55 14.62 4.66
C TYR A 96 -3.09 16.08 4.61
N LYS A 97 -2.01 16.41 5.32
CA LYS A 97 -1.44 17.76 5.29
C LYS A 97 -1.00 18.15 3.87
N PHE A 98 -0.34 17.26 3.14
CA PHE A 98 0.03 17.51 1.74
C PHE A 98 -1.18 17.76 0.86
N ALA A 99 -2.29 17.05 1.07
CA ALA A 99 -3.52 17.27 0.33
C ALA A 99 -4.15 18.65 0.62
N GLU A 100 -4.08 19.12 1.88
CA GLU A 100 -4.48 20.49 2.26
C GLU A 100 -3.56 21.56 1.69
N ASP A 101 -2.24 21.27 1.63
CA ASP A 101 -1.23 22.14 1.02
C ASP A 101 -1.29 22.12 -0.54
N GLY A 102 -2.29 21.45 -1.12
CA GLY A 102 -2.55 21.46 -2.57
C GLY A 102 -1.70 20.50 -3.39
N PHE A 103 -1.10 19.48 -2.77
CA PHE A 103 -0.34 18.47 -3.51
C PHE A 103 -1.26 17.67 -4.43
N GLU A 104 -0.67 17.23 -5.54
CA GLU A 104 -1.34 16.55 -6.63
C GLU A 104 -1.83 15.16 -6.22
N GLU A 105 -2.92 14.74 -6.86
CA GLU A 105 -3.39 13.35 -6.81
C GLU A 105 -2.26 12.39 -7.20
N GLY A 106 -2.20 11.25 -6.53
CA GLY A 106 -1.17 10.25 -6.72
C GLY A 106 0.13 10.53 -5.96
N THR A 107 0.25 11.64 -5.22
CA THR A 107 1.38 11.83 -4.30
C THR A 107 1.38 10.73 -3.24
N VAL A 108 2.50 10.00 -3.13
CA VAL A 108 2.71 8.92 -2.17
C VAL A 108 3.61 9.40 -1.03
N VAL A 109 3.24 9.06 0.20
CA VAL A 109 4.06 9.19 1.39
C VAL A 109 4.32 7.80 1.93
N VAL A 110 5.58 7.44 2.11
CA VAL A 110 6.02 6.15 2.67
C VAL A 110 6.92 6.39 3.87
N ALA A 111 6.88 5.47 4.84
CA ALA A 111 7.79 5.51 5.97
C ALA A 111 8.32 4.12 6.31
N GLU A 112 9.57 4.06 6.80
CA GLU A 112 10.14 2.82 7.33
C GLU A 112 9.56 2.44 8.69
N ALA A 113 9.07 3.42 9.45
CA ALA A 113 8.43 3.23 10.76
C ALA A 113 7.34 4.27 11.00
N GLN A 114 6.34 3.92 11.82
CA GLN A 114 5.38 4.88 12.37
C GLN A 114 5.34 4.80 13.90
N THR A 115 5.44 5.93 14.58
CA THR A 115 5.37 6.00 16.05
C THR A 115 3.93 6.06 16.56
N LYS A 116 2.98 6.53 15.73
CA LYS A 116 1.55 6.65 16.02
C LYS A 116 0.72 6.13 14.85
N GLY A 117 1.09 4.96 14.32
CA GLY A 117 0.35 4.29 13.26
C GLY A 117 -1.13 4.13 13.65
N LYS A 118 -2.04 4.51 12.75
CA LYS A 118 -3.48 4.52 13.00
C LYS A 118 -4.19 3.43 12.21
N GLY A 119 -5.15 2.78 12.86
CA GLY A 119 -6.20 1.99 12.24
C GLY A 119 -7.56 2.67 12.40
N ARG A 120 -8.63 2.00 11.94
CA ARG A 120 -10.00 2.48 12.11
C ARG A 120 -10.37 2.57 13.59
N LEU A 121 -11.34 3.46 13.89
CA LEU A 121 -11.92 3.64 15.22
C LEU A 121 -10.88 3.92 16.33
N GLY A 122 -9.80 4.63 15.98
CA GLY A 122 -8.76 5.02 16.93
C GLY A 122 -7.80 3.91 17.36
N ARG A 123 -7.86 2.72 16.75
CA ARG A 123 -6.92 1.63 17.04
C ARG A 123 -5.51 1.98 16.56
N THR A 124 -4.51 1.39 17.21
CA THR A 124 -3.11 1.52 16.80
C THR A 124 -2.75 0.48 15.74
N TRP A 125 -1.97 0.89 14.73
CA TRP A 125 -1.33 0.00 13.77
C TRP A 125 0.18 -0.12 14.09
N ILE A 126 0.63 -1.32 14.44
CA ILE A 126 2.04 -1.57 14.79
C ILE A 126 2.90 -1.47 13.52
N SER A 127 3.90 -0.59 13.56
CA SER A 127 4.70 -0.23 12.37
C SER A 127 6.22 -0.30 12.65
N PRO A 128 6.77 -1.50 12.92
CA PRO A 128 8.20 -1.67 13.21
C PRO A 128 9.06 -1.24 12.04
N LYS A 129 10.24 -0.71 12.39
CA LYS A 129 11.19 -0.13 11.45
C LYS A 129 11.69 -1.17 10.45
N GLU A 130 11.68 -0.81 9.16
CA GLU A 130 12.27 -1.59 8.07
C GLU A 130 11.69 -3.02 7.94
N ALA A 131 10.48 -3.25 8.46
CA ALA A 131 9.87 -4.59 8.51
C ALA A 131 8.59 -4.68 7.66
N GLY A 132 7.73 -3.66 7.71
CA GLY A 132 6.48 -3.62 6.96
C GLY A 132 6.53 -2.65 5.78
N ILE A 133 5.37 -2.50 5.15
CA ILE A 133 5.11 -1.44 4.18
C ILE A 133 4.04 -0.54 4.79
N TYR A 134 4.39 0.74 4.98
CA TYR A 134 3.48 1.75 5.52
C TYR A 134 3.51 2.95 4.58
N PHE A 135 2.44 3.12 3.82
CA PHE A 135 2.34 4.24 2.90
C PHE A 135 0.92 4.71 2.76
N SER A 136 0.80 5.95 2.35
CA SER A 136 -0.47 6.60 2.06
C SER A 136 -0.36 7.36 0.76
N PHE A 137 -1.48 7.52 0.06
CA PHE A 137 -1.51 8.36 -1.13
C PHE A 137 -2.80 9.17 -1.24
N ILE A 138 -2.67 10.31 -1.90
CA ILE A 138 -3.74 11.30 -2.11
C ILE A 138 -4.53 10.91 -3.35
N LEU A 139 -5.85 10.89 -3.25
CA LEU A 139 -6.77 10.77 -4.39
C LEU A 139 -7.73 11.96 -4.45
N ARG A 140 -8.18 12.29 -5.66
CA ARG A 140 -9.20 13.33 -5.90
C ARG A 140 -10.27 12.82 -6.87
N PRO A 141 -10.97 11.72 -6.51
CA PRO A 141 -11.95 11.11 -7.41
C PRO A 141 -13.19 11.98 -7.56
N ASP A 142 -13.77 11.97 -8.75
CA ASP A 142 -15.10 12.54 -9.02
C ASP A 142 -16.19 11.51 -8.67
N ILE A 143 -16.38 11.27 -7.37
CA ILE A 143 -17.39 10.36 -6.82
C ILE A 143 -18.12 11.04 -5.65
N LEU A 144 -19.31 10.54 -5.34
CA LEU A 144 -20.06 11.02 -4.18
C LEU A 144 -19.42 10.54 -2.86
N PRO A 145 -19.51 11.31 -1.76
CA PRO A 145 -19.05 10.87 -0.43
C PRO A 145 -19.63 9.52 0.00
N SER A 146 -20.86 9.19 -0.42
CA SER A 146 -21.50 7.88 -0.16
C SER A 146 -20.81 6.70 -0.84
N GLU A 147 -19.94 6.93 -1.83
CA GLU A 147 -19.25 5.90 -2.60
C GLU A 147 -17.82 5.61 -2.11
N VAL A 148 -17.37 6.29 -1.06
CA VAL A 148 -16.03 6.14 -0.46
C VAL A 148 -15.72 4.70 -0.05
N SER A 149 -16.72 3.95 0.40
CA SER A 149 -16.58 2.53 0.72
C SER A 149 -16.10 1.73 -0.49
N LYS A 150 -16.48 2.09 -1.71
CA LYS A 150 -16.06 1.40 -2.93
C LYS A 150 -14.57 1.56 -3.21
N ILE A 151 -13.99 2.73 -2.91
CA ILE A 151 -12.53 2.94 -3.00
C ILE A 151 -11.79 2.11 -1.94
N THR A 152 -12.39 1.92 -0.76
CA THR A 152 -11.82 1.04 0.28
C THR A 152 -11.82 -0.42 -0.17
N LEU A 153 -12.91 -0.88 -0.80
CA LEU A 153 -12.98 -2.22 -1.40
C LEU A 153 -11.97 -2.40 -2.54
N LEU A 154 -11.83 -1.41 -3.41
CA LEU A 154 -10.83 -1.37 -4.47
C LEU A 154 -9.42 -1.52 -3.89
N SER A 155 -9.11 -0.80 -2.82
CA SER A 155 -7.84 -0.90 -2.10
C SER A 155 -7.59 -2.34 -1.62
N ALA A 156 -8.61 -2.98 -1.03
CA ALA A 156 -8.51 -4.35 -0.54
C ALA A 156 -8.30 -5.38 -1.66
N VAL A 157 -8.95 -5.18 -2.81
CA VAL A 157 -8.72 -5.99 -4.02
C VAL A 157 -7.29 -5.80 -4.51
N ALA A 158 -6.81 -4.56 -4.66
CA ALA A 158 -5.48 -4.26 -5.14
C ALA A 158 -4.38 -4.89 -4.26
N VAL A 159 -4.49 -4.74 -2.94
CA VAL A 159 -3.56 -5.36 -1.98
C VAL A 159 -3.62 -6.88 -2.06
N THR A 160 -4.81 -7.47 -2.11
CA THR A 160 -4.98 -8.93 -2.20
C THR A 160 -4.30 -9.49 -3.45
N LYS A 161 -4.48 -8.83 -4.60
CA LYS A 161 -3.84 -9.27 -5.86
C LYS A 161 -2.33 -9.11 -5.83
N ALA A 162 -1.83 -7.99 -5.31
CA ALA A 162 -0.39 -7.76 -5.17
C ALA A 162 0.27 -8.79 -4.24
N ILE A 163 -0.36 -9.13 -3.11
CA ILE A 163 0.13 -10.18 -2.22
C ILE A 163 0.16 -11.52 -2.96
N ARG A 164 -0.95 -11.93 -3.58
CA ARG A 164 -1.03 -13.19 -4.33
C ARG A 164 0.03 -13.28 -5.45
N GLU A 165 0.26 -12.18 -6.17
CA GLU A 165 1.25 -12.12 -7.24
C GLU A 165 2.68 -12.27 -6.72
N VAL A 166 3.04 -11.53 -5.68
CA VAL A 166 4.44 -11.46 -5.21
C VAL A 166 4.81 -12.62 -4.31
N SER A 167 3.88 -13.12 -3.48
CA SER A 167 4.17 -14.19 -2.52
C SER A 167 3.60 -15.56 -2.90
N GLY A 168 2.63 -15.63 -3.81
CA GLY A 168 1.88 -16.86 -4.08
C GLY A 168 0.91 -17.29 -2.97
N LEU A 169 0.83 -16.54 -1.85
CA LEU A 169 -0.05 -16.87 -0.74
C LEU A 169 -1.52 -16.61 -1.07
N ASN A 170 -2.42 -17.41 -0.51
CA ASN A 170 -3.87 -17.24 -0.67
C ASN A 170 -4.41 -16.11 0.24
N ALA A 171 -4.10 -14.87 -0.10
CA ALA A 171 -4.66 -13.70 0.60
C ALA A 171 -6.16 -13.54 0.29
N VAL A 172 -6.96 -13.22 1.30
CA VAL A 172 -8.43 -13.03 1.18
C VAL A 172 -8.87 -11.76 1.90
N ILE A 173 -10.01 -11.21 1.48
CA ILE A 173 -10.55 -9.95 2.01
C ILE A 173 -11.52 -10.24 3.15
N ARG A 174 -11.34 -9.53 4.26
CA ARG A 174 -12.38 -9.36 5.30
C ARG A 174 -12.90 -7.93 5.23
N TRP A 175 -14.17 -7.80 4.88
CA TRP A 175 -14.86 -6.52 4.84
C TRP A 175 -14.74 -5.79 6.19
N PRO A 176 -14.59 -4.45 6.19
CA PRO A 176 -14.53 -3.59 5.00
C PRO A 176 -13.13 -3.36 4.45
N ASN A 177 -12.07 -3.63 5.21
CA ASN A 177 -10.77 -2.99 4.99
C ASN A 177 -9.55 -3.83 5.40
N ASP A 178 -9.73 -5.13 5.65
CA ASP A 178 -8.66 -6.01 6.10
C ASP A 178 -8.35 -7.09 5.05
N VAL A 179 -7.08 -7.45 4.94
CA VAL A 179 -6.63 -8.62 4.16
C VAL A 179 -6.06 -9.65 5.13
N LEU A 180 -6.45 -10.91 4.94
CA LEU A 180 -6.09 -12.04 5.79
C LEU A 180 -5.32 -13.10 5.01
N ILE A 181 -4.49 -13.86 5.72
CA ILE A 181 -3.92 -15.15 5.28
C ILE A 181 -4.19 -16.13 6.42
N ASP A 182 -4.77 -17.29 6.10
CA ASP A 182 -5.15 -18.32 7.08
C ASP A 182 -5.90 -17.75 8.30
N ASN A 183 -6.91 -16.91 8.03
CA ASN A 183 -7.72 -16.17 9.00
C ASN A 183 -6.96 -15.20 9.93
N LYS A 184 -5.66 -14.98 9.71
CA LYS A 184 -4.82 -14.01 10.44
C LYS A 184 -4.65 -12.75 9.61
N LYS A 185 -4.70 -11.59 10.26
CA LYS A 185 -4.62 -10.28 9.58
C LYS A 185 -3.19 -9.97 9.11
N VAL A 186 -3.02 -9.71 7.81
CA VAL A 186 -1.72 -9.31 7.23
C VAL A 186 -1.68 -7.85 6.80
N CYS A 187 -2.84 -7.27 6.45
CA CYS A 187 -2.93 -5.86 6.05
C CYS A 187 -4.19 -5.20 6.62
N GLY A 188 -4.06 -3.91 6.94
CA GLY A 188 -5.17 -3.02 7.23
C GLY A 188 -5.12 -1.80 6.30
N ILE A 189 -6.30 -1.39 5.84
CA ILE A 189 -6.48 -0.21 5.00
C ILE A 189 -7.27 0.85 5.79
N LEU A 190 -6.82 2.10 5.72
CA LEU A 190 -7.48 3.23 6.35
C LEU A 190 -7.76 4.31 5.32
N THR A 191 -9.04 4.55 5.06
CA THR A 191 -9.50 5.64 4.19
C THR A 191 -9.95 6.81 5.04
N GLU A 192 -9.32 7.97 4.84
CA GLU A 192 -9.75 9.26 5.40
C GLU A 192 -10.14 10.19 4.24
N MET A 193 -11.06 11.12 4.48
CA MET A 193 -11.50 12.06 3.44
C MET A 193 -11.76 13.45 4.01
N LYS A 194 -11.64 14.45 3.13
CA LYS A 194 -12.19 15.79 3.31
C LYS A 194 -13.21 16.03 2.21
N ALA A 195 -14.42 16.38 2.59
CA ALA A 195 -15.54 16.57 1.67
C ALA A 195 -16.43 17.73 2.14
N GLU A 196 -17.03 18.43 1.18
CA GLU A 196 -18.03 19.47 1.39
C GLU A 196 -19.33 19.06 0.70
N GLN A 197 -20.41 18.90 1.48
CA GLN A 197 -21.74 18.46 1.02
C GLN A 197 -21.69 17.23 0.08
N ASP A 198 -21.70 17.45 -1.23
CA ASP A 198 -21.78 16.43 -2.26
C ASP A 198 -20.47 16.25 -3.05
N LYS A 199 -19.38 16.92 -2.64
CA LYS A 199 -18.09 16.87 -3.33
C LYS A 199 -16.97 16.46 -2.39
N ILE A 200 -16.15 15.52 -2.84
CA ILE A 200 -14.91 15.16 -2.18
C ILE A 200 -13.80 16.12 -2.62
N ASP A 201 -13.13 16.78 -1.69
CA ASP A 201 -11.94 17.60 -1.97
C ASP A 201 -10.74 16.70 -2.22
N PHE A 202 -10.54 15.75 -1.31
CA PHE A 202 -9.53 14.69 -1.42
C PHE A 202 -9.83 13.52 -0.49
N MET A 203 -9.20 12.40 -0.79
CA MET A 203 -9.14 11.21 0.05
C MET A 203 -7.69 10.80 0.29
N ILE A 204 -7.43 10.22 1.45
CA ILE A 204 -6.15 9.60 1.81
C ILE A 204 -6.39 8.11 1.98
N ILE A 205 -5.70 7.31 1.16
CA ILE A 205 -5.69 5.86 1.29
C ILE A 205 -4.41 5.45 2.00
N GLY A 206 -4.53 5.03 3.25
CA GLY A 206 -3.46 4.45 4.06
C GLY A 206 -3.45 2.94 3.96
N ILE A 207 -2.28 2.37 3.69
CA ILE A 207 -2.09 0.92 3.60
C ILE A 207 -0.93 0.53 4.50
N GLY A 208 -1.23 -0.31 5.48
CA GLY A 208 -0.25 -0.99 6.33
C GLY A 208 -0.20 -2.47 6.00
N ILE A 209 0.97 -3.00 5.65
CA ILE A 209 1.18 -4.43 5.35
C ILE A 209 2.30 -4.97 6.24
N ASN A 210 2.02 -6.07 6.94
CA ASN A 210 3.02 -6.83 7.67
C ASN A 210 3.79 -7.71 6.67
N VAL A 211 5.00 -7.30 6.30
CA VAL A 211 5.79 -7.99 5.28
C VAL A 211 6.82 -8.91 5.92
N ASN A 212 7.88 -8.34 6.47
CA ASN A 212 8.98 -9.03 7.15
C ASN A 212 8.94 -8.83 8.67
N THR A 213 7.80 -8.38 9.20
CA THR A 213 7.55 -8.22 10.63
C THR A 213 7.58 -9.56 11.35
N GLN A 214 8.31 -9.64 12.45
CA GLN A 214 8.39 -10.84 13.28
C GLN A 214 7.07 -11.08 14.00
N LYS A 215 6.67 -12.34 14.19
CA LYS A 215 5.45 -12.67 14.93
C LYS A 215 5.42 -12.08 16.35
N ALA A 216 6.57 -11.96 17.01
CA ALA A 216 6.70 -11.39 18.35
C ALA A 216 6.28 -9.90 18.44
N ASP A 217 6.35 -9.16 17.34
CA ASP A 217 5.98 -7.75 17.27
C ASP A 217 4.51 -7.54 16.84
N LEU A 218 3.79 -8.64 16.55
CA LEU A 218 2.42 -8.61 16.02
C LEU A 218 1.39 -9.01 17.07
N PRO A 219 0.15 -8.50 16.97
CA PRO A 219 -0.97 -9.04 17.72
C PRO A 219 -1.16 -10.55 17.45
N GLU A 220 -1.83 -11.23 18.38
CA GLU A 220 -2.06 -12.67 18.30
C GLU A 220 -2.81 -13.06 17.01
N GLU A 221 -3.81 -12.28 16.64
CA GLU A 221 -4.66 -12.45 15.46
C GLU A 221 -4.06 -11.94 14.14
N ALA A 222 -2.82 -11.44 14.16
CA ALA A 222 -2.12 -10.93 12.99
C ALA A 222 -1.02 -11.88 12.50
N THR A 223 -0.60 -11.73 11.25
CA THR A 223 0.55 -12.43 10.66
C THR A 223 1.34 -11.50 9.74
N SER A 224 2.47 -11.98 9.22
CA SER A 224 3.26 -11.31 8.19
C SER A 224 3.52 -12.26 7.01
N LEU A 225 3.84 -11.72 5.84
CA LEU A 225 4.20 -12.55 4.69
C LEU A 225 5.41 -13.44 4.96
N LYS A 226 6.37 -12.95 5.75
CA LYS A 226 7.55 -13.71 6.16
C LYS A 226 7.19 -14.95 6.97
N GLU A 227 6.29 -14.83 7.93
CA GLU A 227 5.87 -15.97 8.76
C GLU A 227 5.15 -17.04 7.93
N GLU A 228 4.32 -16.62 6.97
CA GLU A 228 3.53 -17.55 6.13
C GLU A 228 4.36 -18.18 5.00
N ILE A 229 5.43 -17.53 4.51
CA ILE A 229 6.34 -18.07 3.48
C ILE A 229 7.51 -18.83 4.08
N GLY A 230 7.95 -18.46 5.30
CA GLY A 230 9.18 -18.93 5.91
C GLY A 230 10.45 -18.21 5.43
N GLY A 231 10.33 -17.00 4.85
CA GLY A 231 11.45 -16.24 4.31
C GLY A 231 11.12 -14.78 4.01
N ASP A 232 12.14 -13.95 3.81
CA ASP A 232 11.95 -12.51 3.56
C ASP A 232 11.32 -12.24 2.17
N VAL A 233 10.41 -11.27 2.14
CA VAL A 233 9.75 -10.77 0.92
C VAL A 233 10.35 -9.42 0.53
N GLN A 234 10.55 -9.22 -0.78
CA GLN A 234 11.03 -7.95 -1.32
C GLN A 234 9.96 -6.86 -1.20
N ARG A 235 10.11 -5.96 -0.22
CA ARG A 235 9.10 -4.93 0.11
C ARG A 235 8.86 -3.97 -1.07
N ILE A 236 9.90 -3.61 -1.81
CA ILE A 236 9.79 -2.75 -2.99
C ILE A 236 8.91 -3.37 -4.09
N MET A 237 9.07 -4.68 -4.36
CA MET A 237 8.27 -5.36 -5.39
C MET A 237 6.79 -5.39 -5.00
N LEU A 238 6.50 -5.71 -3.74
CA LEU A 238 5.13 -5.69 -3.23
C LEU A 238 4.53 -4.28 -3.24
N ALA A 239 5.25 -3.26 -2.80
CA ALA A 239 4.76 -1.88 -2.82
C ALA A 239 4.40 -1.43 -4.25
N LYS A 240 5.26 -1.71 -5.24
CA LYS A 240 4.98 -1.42 -6.65
C LYS A 240 3.74 -2.14 -7.15
N ALA A 241 3.64 -3.44 -6.90
CA ALA A 241 2.49 -4.24 -7.32
C ALA A 241 1.19 -3.68 -6.71
N VAL A 242 1.18 -3.26 -5.43
CA VAL A 242 0.00 -2.63 -4.82
C VAL A 242 -0.36 -1.34 -5.55
N LEU A 243 0.59 -0.45 -5.81
CA LEU A 243 0.35 0.83 -6.49
C LEU A 243 -0.16 0.62 -7.94
N GLU A 244 0.40 -0.35 -8.66
CA GLU A 244 0.02 -0.68 -10.04
C GLU A 244 -1.37 -1.29 -10.12
N HIS A 245 -1.67 -2.30 -9.27
CA HIS A 245 -3.02 -2.88 -9.19
C HIS A 245 -4.04 -1.82 -8.78
N PHE A 246 -3.70 -0.98 -7.80
CA PHE A 246 -4.59 0.08 -7.36
C PHE A 246 -4.91 1.03 -8.51
N GLU A 247 -3.91 1.57 -9.20
CA GLU A 247 -4.15 2.51 -10.29
C GLU A 247 -4.93 1.86 -11.44
N HIS A 248 -4.60 0.62 -11.81
CA HIS A 248 -5.32 -0.12 -12.83
C HIS A 248 -6.83 -0.13 -12.57
N TYR A 249 -7.21 -0.53 -11.34
CA TYR A 249 -8.62 -0.58 -10.96
C TYR A 249 -9.22 0.79 -10.75
N TYR A 250 -8.48 1.75 -10.22
CA TYR A 250 -8.95 3.11 -10.02
C TYR A 250 -9.35 3.73 -11.36
N VAL A 251 -8.47 3.66 -12.37
CA VAL A 251 -8.77 4.15 -13.72
C VAL A 251 -9.90 3.37 -14.37
N LEU A 252 -9.99 2.05 -14.15
CA LEU A 252 -11.07 1.24 -14.67
C LEU A 252 -12.42 1.66 -14.08
N CYS A 253 -12.50 1.85 -12.76
CA CYS A 253 -13.71 2.25 -12.07
C CYS A 253 -14.18 3.65 -12.45
N MET A 254 -13.25 4.60 -12.58
CA MET A 254 -13.59 5.96 -13.01
C MET A 254 -14.15 5.99 -14.45
N LYS A 255 -13.86 4.97 -15.27
CA LYS A 255 -14.34 4.88 -16.66
C LYS A 255 -15.58 4.02 -16.85
N LYS A 256 -15.73 2.95 -16.06
CA LYS A 256 -16.74 1.90 -16.29
C LYS A 256 -17.67 1.68 -15.09
N GLY A 257 -17.52 2.46 -14.02
CA GLY A 257 -18.21 2.23 -12.75
C GLY A 257 -17.56 1.11 -11.92
N PHE A 258 -18.15 0.82 -10.76
CA PHE A 258 -17.52 -0.02 -9.74
C PHE A 258 -17.81 -1.52 -9.86
N GLU A 259 -18.69 -1.95 -10.77
CA GLU A 259 -19.03 -3.35 -11.00
C GLU A 259 -17.78 -4.27 -11.16
N PRO A 260 -16.72 -3.89 -11.90
CA PRO A 260 -15.52 -4.73 -12.01
C PRO A 260 -14.86 -5.01 -10.65
N ILE A 261 -14.89 -4.05 -9.73
CA ILE A 261 -14.30 -4.21 -8.39
C ILE A 261 -15.19 -5.03 -7.46
N ILE A 262 -16.50 -4.89 -7.55
CA ILE A 262 -17.44 -5.73 -6.80
C ILE A 262 -17.24 -7.20 -7.18
N ASN A 263 -17.13 -7.48 -8.48
CA ASN A 263 -16.87 -8.84 -9.00
C ASN A 263 -15.53 -9.41 -8.52
N GLU A 264 -14.46 -8.61 -8.49
CA GLU A 264 -13.17 -9.05 -7.95
C GLU A 264 -13.22 -9.24 -6.44
N TRP A 265 -13.93 -8.38 -5.71
CA TRP A 265 -14.11 -8.52 -4.28
C TRP A 265 -14.81 -9.84 -3.94
N HIS A 266 -15.86 -10.24 -4.69
CA HIS A 266 -16.53 -11.53 -4.48
C HIS A 266 -15.59 -12.73 -4.59
N LYS A 267 -14.65 -12.71 -5.54
CA LYS A 267 -13.68 -13.79 -5.73
C LYS A 267 -12.72 -13.95 -4.55
N PHE A 268 -12.44 -12.85 -3.84
CA PHE A 268 -11.45 -12.82 -2.78
C PHE A 268 -12.06 -12.71 -1.38
N SER A 269 -13.37 -12.55 -1.27
CA SER A 269 -14.05 -12.39 0.02
C SER A 269 -13.98 -13.67 0.84
N ALA A 270 -13.48 -13.57 2.07
CA ALA A 270 -13.56 -14.64 3.05
C ALA A 270 -14.95 -14.75 3.71
N MET A 271 -15.86 -13.81 3.43
CA MET A 271 -17.07 -13.61 4.22
C MET A 271 -18.34 -14.16 3.59
N LEU A 272 -18.40 -14.30 2.26
CA LEU A 272 -19.61 -14.74 1.58
C LEU A 272 -20.10 -16.09 2.12
N GLY A 273 -21.39 -16.17 2.45
CA GLY A 273 -22.02 -17.35 3.03
C GLY A 273 -21.66 -17.64 4.49
N SER A 274 -20.72 -16.90 5.09
CA SER A 274 -20.31 -17.10 6.48
C SER A 274 -21.28 -16.42 7.44
N ARG A 275 -21.40 -17.01 8.64
CA ARG A 275 -22.11 -16.38 9.76
C ARG A 275 -21.15 -15.42 10.48
N VAL A 276 -21.61 -14.20 10.69
CA VAL A 276 -20.77 -13.14 11.27
C VAL A 276 -21.52 -12.34 12.32
N LYS A 277 -20.73 -11.70 13.18
CA LYS A 277 -21.14 -10.65 14.10
C LYS A 277 -20.50 -9.35 13.65
N VAL A 278 -21.33 -8.34 13.42
CA VAL A 278 -20.90 -6.99 13.07
C VAL A 278 -21.20 -6.06 14.22
N ILE A 279 -20.16 -5.37 14.68
CA ILE A 279 -20.28 -4.31 15.68
C ILE A 279 -20.24 -2.99 14.94
N CYS A 280 -21.34 -2.24 14.99
CA CYS A 280 -21.48 -0.94 14.36
C CYS A 280 -22.05 0.04 15.38
N HIS A 281 -21.25 1.01 15.82
CA HIS A 281 -21.57 1.88 16.96
C HIS A 281 -21.95 1.04 18.20
N ASP A 282 -23.10 1.32 18.82
CA ASP A 282 -23.62 0.60 19.98
C ASP A 282 -24.53 -0.57 19.61
N LYS A 283 -24.58 -0.95 18.31
CA LYS A 283 -25.41 -2.05 17.82
C LYS A 283 -24.56 -3.25 17.45
N GLU A 284 -25.08 -4.40 17.83
CA GLU A 284 -24.57 -5.70 17.44
C GLU A 284 -25.55 -6.36 16.49
N ILE A 285 -25.07 -6.70 15.30
CA ILE A 285 -25.84 -7.36 14.26
C ILE A 285 -25.22 -8.73 14.01
N GLN A 286 -26.04 -9.79 14.08
CA GLN A 286 -25.61 -11.14 13.74
C GLN A 286 -26.44 -11.69 12.60
N GLY A 287 -25.79 -12.43 11.71
CA GLY A 287 -26.47 -13.09 10.61
C GLY A 287 -25.51 -13.68 9.60
N GLN A 288 -26.05 -14.12 8.47
CA GLN A 288 -25.26 -14.69 7.39
C GLN A 288 -25.00 -13.65 6.30
N VAL A 289 -23.73 -13.45 5.95
CA VAL A 289 -23.34 -12.56 4.86
C VAL A 289 -23.88 -13.12 3.54
N GLN A 290 -24.72 -12.34 2.87
CA GLN A 290 -25.25 -12.69 1.55
C GLN A 290 -24.42 -12.06 0.45
N ASP A 291 -24.08 -10.77 0.60
CA ASP A 291 -23.46 -10.01 -0.49
C ASP A 291 -22.80 -8.71 0.01
N ILE A 292 -22.20 -7.97 -0.91
CA ILE A 292 -22.08 -6.51 -0.84
C ILE A 292 -22.98 -5.88 -1.91
N ASP A 293 -23.66 -4.79 -1.57
CA ASP A 293 -24.50 -4.09 -2.54
C ASP A 293 -23.70 -3.16 -3.47
N GLU A 294 -24.40 -2.51 -4.40
CA GLU A 294 -23.84 -1.54 -5.36
C GLU A 294 -23.15 -0.32 -4.71
N SER A 295 -23.44 -0.03 -3.44
CA SER A 295 -22.82 1.03 -2.66
C SER A 295 -21.55 0.55 -1.92
N GLY A 296 -21.30 -0.76 -1.90
CA GLY A 296 -20.22 -1.40 -1.15
C GLY A 296 -20.60 -1.73 0.31
N ALA A 297 -21.88 -1.63 0.67
CA ALA A 297 -22.37 -1.99 1.99
C ALA A 297 -22.51 -3.50 2.11
N LEU A 298 -22.16 -4.05 3.27
CA LEU A 298 -22.32 -5.47 3.57
C LEU A 298 -23.80 -5.80 3.75
N VAL A 299 -24.28 -6.82 3.05
CA VAL A 299 -25.66 -7.29 3.12
C VAL A 299 -25.72 -8.56 3.96
N ILE A 300 -26.43 -8.49 5.08
CA ILE A 300 -26.56 -9.58 6.05
C ILE A 300 -28.01 -10.03 6.14
N ARG A 301 -28.23 -11.35 6.05
CA ARG A 301 -29.50 -11.98 6.40
C ARG A 301 -29.52 -12.31 7.89
N LEU A 302 -30.41 -11.65 8.63
CA LEU A 302 -30.66 -11.88 10.05
C LEU A 302 -31.40 -13.20 10.29
N ASP A 303 -31.44 -13.66 11.54
CA ASP A 303 -32.10 -14.92 11.91
C ASP A 303 -33.62 -14.91 11.73
N ASN A 304 -34.23 -13.71 11.77
CA ASN A 304 -35.65 -13.53 11.46
C ASN A 304 -35.93 -13.47 9.93
N GLY A 305 -34.91 -13.66 9.10
CA GLY A 305 -35.00 -13.63 7.64
C GLY A 305 -34.92 -12.24 7.00
N LEU A 306 -34.87 -11.15 7.79
CA LEU A 306 -34.72 -9.80 7.25
C LEU A 306 -33.30 -9.56 6.71
N MET A 307 -33.20 -8.66 5.74
CA MET A 307 -31.94 -8.22 5.16
C MET A 307 -31.55 -6.87 5.75
N GLU A 308 -30.33 -6.75 6.28
CA GLU A 308 -29.74 -5.50 6.73
C GLU A 308 -28.54 -5.10 5.87
N ARG A 309 -28.40 -3.78 5.64
CA ARG A 309 -27.28 -3.17 4.92
C ARG A 309 -26.39 -2.44 5.91
N ILE A 310 -25.09 -2.76 5.91
CA ILE A 310 -24.11 -2.20 6.84
C ILE A 310 -22.99 -1.50 6.07
N PHE A 311 -22.85 -0.20 6.28
CA PHE A 311 -21.87 0.64 5.58
C PHE A 311 -20.51 0.70 6.29
N THR A 312 -20.52 0.53 7.61
CA THR A 312 -19.31 0.52 8.45
C THR A 312 -19.51 -0.43 9.62
N GLY A 313 -18.44 -1.08 10.04
CA GLY A 313 -18.43 -1.89 11.24
C GLY A 313 -17.14 -2.68 11.39
N ASP A 314 -17.05 -3.38 12.52
CA ASP A 314 -16.05 -4.41 12.76
C ASP A 314 -16.71 -5.78 12.65
N VAL A 315 -16.15 -6.63 11.80
CA VAL A 315 -16.73 -7.95 11.53
C VAL A 315 -15.89 -9.05 12.16
N ARG A 316 -16.57 -9.97 12.83
CA ARG A 316 -16.00 -11.20 13.37
C ARG A 316 -16.76 -12.41 12.84
N PHE A 317 -16.03 -13.44 12.43
CA PHE A 317 -16.62 -14.72 12.08
C PHE A 317 -17.21 -15.39 13.33
N LEU A 318 -18.40 -15.94 13.19
CA LEU A 318 -19.01 -16.82 14.18
C LEU A 318 -18.77 -18.27 13.72
N ARG A 319 -18.31 -19.12 14.65
CA ARG A 319 -18.16 -20.56 14.43
C ARG A 319 -19.49 -21.26 14.64
#